data_AF-A0A962IN99-F1
#
_entry.id   AF-A0A962IN99-F1
#
_cell.length_a   1.000
_cell.length_b   1.000
_cell.length_c   1.000
_cell.angle_alpha   90.00
_cell.angle_beta   90.00
_cell.angle_gamma   90.00
#
_symmetry.space_group_name_H-M   'P 1'
#
loop_
_entity.id
_entity.type
_entity.pdbx_description
1 polymer ?
#
loop_
_entity_poly.entity_id
_entity_poly.type
_entity_poly.pdbx_seq_one_letter_code
_entity_poly.pdbx_strand_id
1 'polypeptide(L)'
;DPRWSTSASFVDIDDDGWLDLYVANYVNFSLDRHRACRSGSGRPDFCGPNAYDGEPDSLFRNLGNGRFEDISRASGIQAEPSSGLGVVTADLDGDRRIDIYVANDMRRNLLWRNLGLRDGLPRFEDIALLSGTAVSMDGRAQASMGIVAGDLDGDGDDDLFMTHLSGDHNTLYLNDGRGGFIDASMNTGMAASSLPHTGFGTVLIDVDNDGALDVVVANGEVRVIEAQVQAGDPLPLKQSNQLLINDGLGRFQDVSHQAGIEFQRLEVSRAFALGDVDNDGRSDLLLTNNSGPARLLLNRSSSAHHWIGLRVLTPSGRDALGLRLGIRSANGSWQWRRVATDGSYLAANDARVLVGLGDSADAVEVLAVRSDGSEQRWLDLAPDRYHELRLER
;
A
#
# COMPACT_ATOMS: atom_id res chain seq x y z
N ASP A 1 14.39 12.95 14.36
CA ASP A 1 14.26 11.61 14.96
C ASP A 1 15.51 10.81 14.64
N PRO A 2 16.26 10.27 15.62
CA PRO A 2 17.45 9.44 15.36
C PRO A 2 17.15 7.93 15.20
N ARG A 3 15.89 7.50 15.34
CA ARG A 3 15.49 6.10 15.19
C ARG A 3 15.66 5.62 13.75
N TRP A 4 15.74 4.30 13.57
CA TRP A 4 15.77 3.70 12.25
C TRP A 4 14.36 3.66 11.66
N SER A 5 14.00 4.74 10.97
CA SER A 5 12.73 4.86 10.26
C SER A 5 12.78 4.16 8.89
N THR A 6 11.64 3.65 8.46
CA THR A 6 11.48 2.92 7.19
C THR A 6 10.44 3.62 6.33
N SER A 7 9.17 3.51 6.68
CA SER A 7 8.05 4.07 5.90
C SER A 7 7.38 5.24 6.61
N ALA A 8 6.67 6.07 5.85
CA ALA A 8 5.93 7.22 6.37
C ALA A 8 4.66 7.47 5.55
N SER A 9 3.65 8.07 6.18
CA SER A 9 2.45 8.55 5.50
C SER A 9 2.09 9.95 5.98
N PHE A 10 1.61 10.78 5.04
CA PHE A 10 1.00 12.07 5.33
C PHE A 10 -0.52 11.92 5.30
N VAL A 11 -1.19 12.29 6.38
CA VAL A 11 -2.63 12.09 6.58
C VAL A 11 -3.17 13.14 7.54
N ASP A 12 -4.39 13.63 7.32
CA ASP A 12 -5.09 14.51 8.26
C ASP A 12 -5.83 13.65 9.29
N ILE A 13 -5.27 13.47 10.48
CA ILE A 13 -5.81 12.52 11.49
C ILE A 13 -6.78 13.16 12.47
N ASP A 14 -6.86 14.49 12.51
CA ASP A 14 -7.76 15.25 13.37
C ASP A 14 -8.75 16.16 12.61
N ASP A 15 -8.76 16.09 11.29
CA ASP A 15 -9.68 16.78 10.38
C ASP A 15 -9.57 18.31 10.47
N ASP A 16 -8.35 18.82 10.71
CA ASP A 16 -8.08 20.25 10.81
C ASP A 16 -7.65 20.89 9.48
N GLY A 17 -7.56 20.07 8.43
CA GLY A 17 -7.13 20.44 7.09
C GLY A 17 -5.62 20.43 6.89
N TRP A 18 -4.82 20.00 7.86
CA TRP A 18 -3.37 19.87 7.75
C TRP A 18 -2.94 18.41 7.80
N LEU A 19 -2.13 18.01 6.82
CA LEU A 19 -1.57 16.67 6.83
C LEU A 19 -0.53 16.53 7.95
N ASP A 20 -0.82 15.64 8.89
CA ASP A 20 0.06 15.12 9.93
C ASP A 20 1.01 14.07 9.34
N LEU A 21 2.06 13.72 10.09
CA LEU A 21 3.07 12.78 9.64
C LEU A 21 3.15 11.57 10.58
N TYR A 22 2.85 10.40 10.03
CA TYR A 22 3.14 9.11 10.66
C TYR A 22 4.48 8.57 10.14
N VAL A 23 5.31 8.03 11.03
CA VAL A 23 6.59 7.40 10.68
C VAL A 23 6.70 6.04 11.35
N ALA A 24 6.78 4.99 10.53
CA ALA A 24 7.09 3.63 10.96
C ALA A 24 8.59 3.50 11.25
N ASN A 25 8.92 2.88 12.39
CA ASN A 25 10.27 2.56 12.79
C ASN A 25 10.49 1.05 12.80
N TYR A 26 11.73 0.64 12.53
CA TYR A 26 12.07 -0.77 12.38
C TYR A 26 12.59 -1.38 13.67
N VAL A 27 13.90 -1.49 13.86
CA VAL A 27 14.47 -2.12 15.06
C VAL A 27 15.58 -1.28 15.65
N ASN A 28 15.83 -1.49 16.94
CA ASN A 28 16.91 -0.84 17.66
C ASN A 28 18.26 -1.42 17.25
N PHE A 29 18.75 -0.95 16.11
CA PHE A 29 20.03 -1.32 15.55
C PHE A 29 21.02 -0.16 15.59
N SER A 30 22.27 -0.53 15.81
CA SER A 30 23.40 0.34 15.57
C SER A 30 24.64 -0.52 15.28
N LEU A 31 25.66 0.07 14.65
CA LEU A 31 26.88 -0.66 14.31
C LEU A 31 27.61 -1.21 15.56
N ASP A 32 27.53 -0.51 16.70
CA ASP A 32 28.07 -0.96 17.99
C ASP A 32 27.28 -2.11 18.63
N ARG A 33 25.98 -2.24 18.33
CA ARG A 33 25.10 -3.30 18.83
C ARG A 33 24.85 -4.43 17.82
N HIS A 34 25.54 -4.40 16.68
CA HIS A 34 25.39 -5.41 15.64
C HIS A 34 25.70 -6.81 16.17
N ARG A 35 24.78 -7.75 15.92
CA ARG A 35 24.92 -9.15 16.29
C ARG A 35 25.44 -9.95 15.10
N ALA A 36 26.38 -10.85 15.34
CA ALA A 36 26.84 -11.78 14.32
C ALA A 36 25.84 -12.94 14.20
N CYS A 37 25.13 -13.01 13.08
CA CYS A 37 24.22 -14.11 12.77
C CYS A 37 24.84 -15.09 11.79
N ARG A 38 24.27 -16.29 11.76
CA ARG A 38 24.69 -17.37 10.88
C ARG A 38 23.46 -18.06 10.29
N SER A 39 23.59 -18.54 9.07
CA SER A 39 22.58 -19.35 8.41
C SER A 39 22.42 -20.70 9.11
N GLY A 40 21.39 -21.48 8.72
CA GLY A 40 21.21 -22.85 9.22
C GLY A 40 22.39 -23.78 8.97
N SER A 41 23.24 -23.50 7.97
CA SER A 41 24.48 -24.22 7.68
C SER A 41 25.70 -23.70 8.45
N GLY A 42 25.52 -22.70 9.32
CA GLY A 42 26.57 -22.12 10.14
C GLY A 42 27.45 -21.11 9.42
N ARG A 43 27.15 -20.74 8.17
CA ARG A 43 27.87 -19.66 7.44
C ARG A 43 27.46 -18.29 7.99
N PRO A 44 28.34 -17.28 8.03
CA PRO A 44 27.94 -15.91 8.37
C PRO A 44 26.74 -15.45 7.52
N ASP A 45 25.76 -14.83 8.15
CA ASP A 45 24.52 -14.37 7.53
C ASP A 45 23.98 -13.14 8.28
N PHE A 46 23.00 -12.46 7.70
CA PHE A 46 22.35 -11.32 8.33
C PHE A 46 21.41 -11.78 9.46
N CYS A 47 21.27 -10.91 10.46
CA CYS A 47 20.27 -11.14 11.49
C CYS A 47 18.90 -10.70 10.99
N GLY A 48 17.88 -11.55 11.18
CA GLY A 48 16.49 -11.13 11.04
C GLY A 48 16.07 -10.13 12.11
N PRO A 49 14.90 -9.49 11.96
CA PRO A 49 14.37 -8.47 12.87
C PRO A 49 14.24 -8.96 14.31
N ASN A 50 13.91 -10.24 14.51
CA ASN A 50 13.78 -10.86 15.84
C ASN A 50 15.08 -10.90 16.65
N ALA A 51 16.23 -10.61 16.03
CA ALA A 51 17.49 -10.45 16.75
C ALA A 51 17.61 -9.10 17.48
N TYR A 52 16.70 -8.15 17.23
CA TYR A 52 16.72 -6.81 17.80
C TYR A 52 15.36 -6.47 18.42
N ASP A 53 15.36 -5.53 19.35
CA ASP A 53 14.12 -4.99 19.91
C ASP A 53 13.44 -4.09 18.87
N GLY A 54 12.11 -4.16 18.78
CA GLY A 54 11.34 -3.27 17.93
C GLY A 54 11.42 -1.83 18.43
N GLU A 55 11.34 -0.86 17.52
CA GLU A 55 11.25 0.56 17.86
C GLU A 55 9.79 1.01 17.84
N PRO A 56 9.36 1.90 18.76
CA PRO A 56 8.05 2.50 18.69
C PRO A 56 7.96 3.44 17.48
N ASP A 57 6.79 3.48 16.85
CA ASP A 57 6.49 4.40 15.75
C ASP A 57 6.38 5.84 16.25
N SER A 58 6.17 6.76 15.30
CA SER A 58 6.10 8.19 15.57
C SER A 58 4.89 8.80 14.90
N LEU A 59 4.27 9.76 15.59
CA LEU A 59 3.17 10.53 15.08
C LEU A 59 3.38 12.00 15.41
N PHE A 60 3.39 12.82 14.36
CA PHE A 60 3.69 14.24 14.41
C PHE A 60 2.48 15.04 13.93
N ARG A 61 1.85 15.79 14.84
CA ARG A 61 0.75 16.69 14.52
C ARG A 61 1.25 17.95 13.83
N ASN A 62 0.68 18.32 12.70
CA ASN A 62 1.04 19.52 11.97
C ASN A 62 0.46 20.77 12.65
N LEU A 63 1.31 21.73 12.98
CA LEU A 63 0.90 23.00 13.60
C LEU A 63 0.86 24.16 12.58
N GLY A 64 0.93 23.82 11.30
CA GLY A 64 1.10 24.76 10.20
C GLY A 64 2.51 25.34 10.11
N ASN A 65 2.78 26.00 8.96
CA ASN A 65 4.05 26.68 8.67
C ASN A 65 5.30 25.78 8.84
N GLY A 66 5.18 24.49 8.51
CA GLY A 66 6.27 23.52 8.57
C GLY A 66 6.72 23.14 9.99
N ARG A 67 5.90 23.42 11.01
CA ARG A 67 6.13 22.96 12.38
C ARG A 67 5.27 21.76 12.69
N PHE A 68 5.83 20.85 13.47
CA PHE A 68 5.13 19.67 13.95
C PHE A 68 5.32 19.51 15.47
N GLU A 69 4.31 18.97 16.12
CA GLU A 69 4.35 18.52 17.52
C GLU A 69 4.44 16.99 17.56
N ASP A 70 5.40 16.45 18.31
CA ASP A 70 5.46 15.01 18.56
C ASP A 70 4.36 14.62 19.55
N ILE A 71 3.33 13.94 19.05
CA ILE A 71 2.20 13.46 19.85
C ILE A 71 2.24 11.95 20.05
N SER A 72 3.33 11.27 19.68
CA SER A 72 3.43 9.80 19.61
C SER A 72 3.02 9.11 20.92
N ARG A 73 3.50 9.62 22.06
CA ARG A 73 3.15 9.07 23.38
C ARG A 73 1.72 9.43 23.78
N ALA A 74 1.29 10.65 23.49
CA ALA A 74 -0.01 11.17 23.91
C ALA A 74 -1.17 10.53 23.13
N SER A 75 -0.93 10.21 21.85
CA SER A 75 -1.90 9.57 20.97
C SER A 75 -2.11 8.09 21.32
N GLY A 76 -1.06 7.41 21.79
CA GLY A 76 -1.06 6.00 22.15
C GLY A 76 -0.30 5.11 21.17
N ILE A 77 0.18 5.65 20.05
CA ILE A 77 0.83 4.88 18.98
C ILE A 77 2.12 4.16 19.43
N GLN A 78 2.77 4.64 20.49
CA GLN A 78 3.98 4.03 21.03
C GLN A 78 3.71 2.86 21.99
N ALA A 79 2.45 2.45 22.16
CA ALA A 79 2.10 1.37 23.08
C ALA A 79 2.72 0.02 22.67
N GLU A 80 2.97 -0.19 21.38
CA GLU A 80 3.43 -1.46 20.83
C GLU A 80 4.68 -1.28 19.92
N PRO A 81 5.89 -1.20 20.48
CA PRO A 81 7.13 -1.20 19.70
C PRO A 81 7.25 -2.47 18.83
N SER A 82 7.49 -2.31 17.54
CA SER A 82 7.50 -3.41 16.57
C SER A 82 8.56 -3.19 15.49
N SER A 83 8.50 -3.93 14.39
CA SER A 83 9.46 -3.90 13.27
C SER A 83 8.78 -3.41 11.98
N GLY A 84 8.30 -2.17 12.02
CA GLY A 84 7.51 -1.57 10.95
C GLY A 84 8.29 -1.42 9.64
N LEU A 85 7.69 -1.85 8.53
CA LEU A 85 8.25 -1.74 7.19
C LEU A 85 7.32 -1.05 6.19
N GLY A 86 6.01 -1.21 6.32
CA GLY A 86 5.02 -0.61 5.43
C GLY A 86 3.88 0.03 6.20
N VAL A 87 3.30 1.09 5.67
CA VAL A 87 2.17 1.80 6.28
C VAL A 87 1.14 2.23 5.23
N VAL A 88 -0.13 2.09 5.57
CA VAL A 88 -1.27 2.67 4.85
C VAL A 88 -2.19 3.38 5.82
N THR A 89 -2.85 4.42 5.33
CA THR A 89 -3.78 5.26 6.12
C THR A 89 -5.11 5.39 5.42
N ALA A 90 -6.14 4.72 5.94
CA ALA A 90 -7.48 4.66 5.34
C ALA A 90 -8.57 4.58 6.43
N ASP A 91 -9.81 4.90 6.08
CA ASP A 91 -10.98 4.63 6.92
C ASP A 91 -11.31 3.13 6.82
N LEU A 92 -10.78 2.33 7.73
CA LEU A 92 -10.83 0.87 7.65
C LEU A 92 -12.04 0.28 8.40
N ASP A 93 -12.70 1.07 9.26
CA ASP A 93 -13.90 0.65 9.97
C ASP A 93 -15.18 1.40 9.59
N GLY A 94 -15.10 2.27 8.56
CA GLY A 94 -16.24 2.94 7.95
C GLY A 94 -16.81 4.08 8.78
N ASP A 95 -16.09 4.53 9.81
CA ASP A 95 -16.53 5.58 10.71
C ASP A 95 -16.05 6.98 10.33
N ARG A 96 -15.36 7.08 9.17
CA ARG A 96 -14.85 8.29 8.52
C ARG A 96 -13.68 8.94 9.23
N ARG A 97 -13.07 8.28 10.21
CA ARG A 97 -11.79 8.69 10.76
C ARG A 97 -10.71 7.80 10.17
N ILE A 98 -9.60 8.42 9.78
CA ILE A 98 -8.52 7.67 9.15
C ILE A 98 -7.76 6.87 10.20
N ASP A 99 -7.73 5.55 9.99
CA ASP A 99 -6.95 4.57 10.75
C ASP A 99 -5.55 4.40 10.13
N ILE A 100 -4.65 3.76 10.88
CA ILE A 100 -3.28 3.49 10.42
C ILE A 100 -2.99 2.00 10.54
N TYR A 101 -2.69 1.34 9.42
CA TYR A 101 -2.27 -0.05 9.42
C TYR A 101 -0.78 -0.17 9.12
N VAL A 102 -0.08 -0.99 9.91
CA VAL A 102 1.38 -1.17 9.85
C VAL A 102 1.74 -2.63 9.59
N ALA A 103 2.43 -2.86 8.47
CA ALA A 103 3.07 -4.12 8.15
C ALA A 103 4.38 -4.26 8.95
N ASN A 104 4.44 -5.30 9.80
CA ASN A 104 5.60 -5.57 10.66
C ASN A 104 6.35 -6.83 10.23
N ASP A 105 7.68 -6.75 10.22
CA ASP A 105 8.56 -7.84 9.79
C ASP A 105 8.79 -8.86 10.91
N MET A 106 8.27 -10.07 10.75
CA MET A 106 8.33 -11.20 11.70
C MET A 106 7.75 -10.90 13.08
N ARG A 107 6.92 -9.85 13.17
CA ARG A 107 6.12 -9.48 14.35
C ARG A 107 4.68 -9.30 13.90
N ARG A 108 3.76 -9.28 14.86
CA ARG A 108 2.35 -9.07 14.53
C ARG A 108 2.16 -7.70 13.87
N ASN A 109 1.27 -7.62 12.89
CA ASN A 109 0.86 -6.34 12.32
C ASN A 109 0.06 -5.55 13.35
N LEU A 110 -0.03 -4.24 13.14
CA LEU A 110 -0.75 -3.32 14.03
C LEU A 110 -1.78 -2.54 13.21
N LEU A 111 -2.98 -2.39 13.76
CA LEU A 111 -4.07 -1.61 13.19
C LEU A 111 -4.49 -0.61 14.26
N TRP A 112 -4.02 0.61 14.10
CA TRP A 112 -4.30 1.72 14.99
C TRP A 112 -5.63 2.36 14.59
N ARG A 113 -6.71 1.97 15.29
CA ARG A 113 -8.02 2.59 15.11
C ARG A 113 -8.05 3.99 15.69
N ASN A 114 -8.56 4.96 14.94
CA ASN A 114 -8.69 6.34 15.36
C ASN A 114 -9.95 6.54 16.23
N LEU A 115 -9.75 6.83 17.52
CA LEU A 115 -10.82 7.06 18.49
C LEU A 115 -11.31 8.51 18.53
N GLY A 116 -10.80 9.36 17.63
CA GLY A 116 -11.08 10.78 17.58
C GLY A 116 -10.33 11.59 18.64
N LEU A 117 -10.76 12.83 18.83
CA LEU A 117 -10.09 13.80 19.69
C LEU A 117 -10.45 13.59 21.17
N ARG A 118 -9.43 13.54 22.02
CA ARG A 118 -9.54 13.65 23.48
C ARG A 118 -8.61 14.74 23.99
N ASP A 119 -9.17 15.71 24.70
CA ASP A 119 -8.44 16.88 25.19
C ASP A 119 -7.70 17.63 24.05
N GLY A 120 -8.29 17.62 22.85
CA GLY A 120 -7.76 18.29 21.66
C GLY A 120 -6.64 17.55 20.92
N LEU A 121 -6.36 16.28 21.27
CA LEU A 121 -5.38 15.42 20.60
C LEU A 121 -6.02 14.11 20.12
N PRO A 122 -5.63 13.58 18.94
CA PRO A 122 -6.14 12.32 18.43
C PRO A 122 -5.65 11.16 19.29
N ARG A 123 -6.48 10.12 19.44
CA ARG A 123 -6.20 8.92 20.22
C ARG A 123 -6.34 7.68 19.37
N PHE A 124 -5.42 6.74 19.56
CA PHE A 124 -5.38 5.47 18.84
C PHE A 124 -5.32 4.29 19.80
N GLU A 125 -5.84 3.15 19.35
CA GLU A 125 -5.67 1.85 19.99
C GLU A 125 -5.39 0.76 18.94
N ASP A 126 -4.58 -0.23 19.29
CA ASP A 126 -4.31 -1.38 18.43
C ASP A 126 -5.48 -2.37 18.50
N ILE A 127 -6.11 -2.63 17.35
CA ILE A 127 -7.20 -3.61 17.20
C ILE A 127 -6.84 -4.75 16.25
N ALA A 128 -5.59 -4.87 15.78
CA ALA A 128 -5.22 -5.83 14.72
C ALA A 128 -5.65 -7.26 15.04
N LEU A 129 -5.49 -7.69 16.31
CA LEU A 129 -5.86 -9.03 16.73
C LEU A 129 -7.37 -9.27 16.66
N LEU A 130 -8.17 -8.27 17.05
CA LEU A 130 -9.63 -8.36 17.04
C LEU A 130 -10.20 -8.22 15.62
N SER A 131 -9.53 -7.44 14.77
CA SER A 131 -9.89 -7.25 13.36
C SER A 131 -9.52 -8.46 12.47
N GLY A 132 -8.69 -9.40 12.95
CA GLY A 132 -8.29 -10.58 12.19
C GLY A 132 -7.02 -10.43 11.33
N THR A 133 -6.27 -9.34 11.52
CA THR A 133 -5.16 -8.93 10.62
C THR A 133 -3.77 -8.95 11.27
N ALA A 134 -3.69 -9.19 12.58
CA ALA A 134 -2.42 -9.18 13.32
C ALA A 134 -1.44 -10.29 12.90
N VAL A 135 -1.96 -11.47 12.56
CA VAL A 135 -1.19 -12.71 12.33
C VAL A 135 -1.88 -13.55 11.25
N SER A 136 -1.17 -14.54 10.71
CA SER A 136 -1.73 -15.53 9.79
C SER A 136 -2.88 -16.35 10.41
N MET A 137 -3.63 -17.07 9.57
CA MET A 137 -4.69 -17.99 10.00
C MET A 137 -4.24 -19.07 11.02
N ASP A 138 -2.97 -19.45 11.04
CA ASP A 138 -2.41 -20.38 12.02
C ASP A 138 -1.79 -19.69 13.27
N GLY A 139 -2.00 -18.38 13.40
CA GLY A 139 -1.62 -17.58 14.57
C GLY A 139 -0.15 -17.18 14.60
N ARG A 140 0.55 -17.18 13.45
CA ARG A 140 1.97 -16.84 13.36
C ARG A 140 2.15 -15.40 12.89
N ALA A 141 3.09 -14.71 13.52
CA ALA A 141 3.64 -13.48 12.94
C ALA A 141 4.43 -13.84 11.68
N GLN A 142 4.13 -13.14 10.58
CA GLN A 142 4.79 -13.30 9.28
C GLN A 142 5.74 -12.14 9.03
N ALA A 143 6.56 -12.25 7.99
CA ALA A 143 7.45 -11.18 7.55
C ALA A 143 6.71 -10.22 6.62
N SER A 144 5.86 -9.37 7.18
CA SER A 144 5.09 -8.38 6.41
C SER A 144 5.99 -7.23 5.94
N MET A 145 5.94 -6.87 4.66
CA MET A 145 6.80 -5.84 4.06
C MET A 145 6.00 -4.73 3.38
N GLY A 146 5.62 -4.93 2.12
CA GLY A 146 4.81 -3.96 1.39
C GLY A 146 3.32 -4.16 1.68
N ILE A 147 2.58 -3.05 1.65
CA ILE A 147 1.14 -3.04 1.92
C ILE A 147 0.44 -2.01 1.04
N VAL A 148 -0.78 -2.32 0.62
CA VAL A 148 -1.69 -1.39 -0.05
C VAL A 148 -3.11 -1.58 0.46
N ALA A 149 -3.91 -0.52 0.33
CA ALA A 149 -5.32 -0.51 0.68
C ALA A 149 -6.16 -0.04 -0.51
N GLY A 150 -7.26 -0.73 -0.80
CA GLY A 150 -8.21 -0.38 -1.86
C GLY A 150 -9.28 -1.46 -2.07
N ASP A 151 -10.40 -1.07 -2.68
CA ASP A 151 -11.58 -1.89 -2.98
C ASP A 151 -11.28 -2.95 -4.07
N LEU A 152 -10.89 -4.16 -3.66
CA LEU A 152 -10.40 -5.23 -4.54
C LEU A 152 -11.52 -6.19 -4.98
N ASP A 153 -12.62 -6.26 -4.24
CA ASP A 153 -13.78 -7.06 -4.61
C ASP A 153 -14.99 -6.24 -5.11
N GLY A 154 -14.90 -4.90 -5.06
CA GLY A 154 -15.88 -3.99 -5.64
C GLY A 154 -17.10 -3.74 -4.76
N ASP A 155 -17.03 -4.06 -3.46
CA ASP A 155 -18.12 -3.82 -2.51
C ASP A 155 -18.12 -2.41 -1.89
N GLY A 156 -17.01 -1.69 -2.07
CA GLY A 156 -16.85 -0.30 -1.70
C GLY A 156 -16.16 -0.08 -0.36
N ASP A 157 -15.60 -1.06 0.32
CA ASP A 157 -14.63 -0.80 1.39
C ASP A 157 -13.19 -1.09 0.99
N ASP A 158 -12.23 -0.46 1.69
CA ASP A 158 -10.82 -0.68 1.40
C ASP A 158 -10.40 -2.03 1.99
N ASP A 159 -10.01 -2.95 1.11
CA ASP A 159 -9.33 -4.20 1.44
C ASP A 159 -7.84 -3.97 1.67
N LEU A 160 -7.14 -4.95 2.24
CA LEU A 160 -5.69 -4.89 2.44
C LEU A 160 -4.98 -6.01 1.67
N PHE A 161 -3.96 -5.64 0.89
CA PHE A 161 -3.03 -6.60 0.32
C PHE A 161 -1.62 -6.38 0.85
N MET A 162 -0.97 -7.47 1.27
CA MET A 162 0.33 -7.42 1.96
C MET A 162 1.28 -8.50 1.46
N THR A 163 2.56 -8.15 1.36
CA THR A 163 3.60 -9.06 0.86
C THR A 163 4.40 -9.71 1.97
N HIS A 164 4.88 -10.92 1.70
CA HIS A 164 5.59 -11.77 2.64
C HIS A 164 6.85 -12.43 2.06
N LEU A 165 7.60 -13.13 2.92
CA LEU A 165 8.76 -13.93 2.52
C LEU A 165 8.33 -15.20 1.78
N SER A 166 9.25 -15.73 0.97
CA SER A 166 9.08 -17.05 0.37
C SER A 166 8.82 -18.14 1.40
N GLY A 167 7.85 -19.00 1.11
CA GLY A 167 7.32 -20.02 2.02
C GLY A 167 6.12 -19.58 2.87
N ASP A 168 5.92 -18.27 3.04
CA ASP A 168 4.63 -17.68 3.39
C ASP A 168 3.93 -17.24 2.09
N HIS A 169 2.61 -17.20 2.07
CA HIS A 169 1.88 -16.59 0.95
C HIS A 169 1.66 -15.10 1.21
N ASN A 170 1.58 -14.29 0.16
CA ASN A 170 1.06 -12.92 0.25
C ASN A 170 -0.40 -12.97 0.73
N THR A 171 -0.82 -11.97 1.50
CA THR A 171 -2.12 -11.99 2.17
C THR A 171 -3.05 -10.93 1.58
N LEU A 172 -4.22 -11.36 1.12
CA LEU A 172 -5.36 -10.50 0.79
C LEU A 172 -6.40 -10.62 1.90
N TYR A 173 -6.61 -9.53 2.64
CA TYR A 173 -7.66 -9.38 3.62
C TYR A 173 -8.84 -8.64 2.99
N LEU A 174 -9.99 -9.29 2.90
CA LEU A 174 -11.24 -8.62 2.53
C LEU A 174 -11.88 -8.00 3.77
N ASN A 175 -12.27 -6.74 3.68
CA ASN A 175 -12.91 -5.99 4.76
C ASN A 175 -14.44 -6.26 4.77
N ASP A 176 -15.10 -5.95 5.89
CA ASP A 176 -16.57 -6.07 6.04
C ASP A 176 -17.26 -4.71 6.17
N GLY A 177 -16.53 -3.63 5.86
CA GLY A 177 -16.90 -2.24 6.02
C GLY A 177 -17.03 -1.78 7.47
N ARG A 178 -16.59 -2.57 8.45
CA ARG A 178 -16.72 -2.31 9.90
C ARG A 178 -15.45 -2.62 10.69
N GLY A 179 -14.34 -2.81 9.99
CA GLY A 179 -13.03 -3.07 10.57
C GLY A 179 -12.80 -4.53 10.95
N GLY A 180 -13.65 -5.44 10.48
CA GLY A 180 -13.42 -6.88 10.51
C GLY A 180 -12.89 -7.36 9.17
N PHE A 181 -11.85 -8.20 9.19
CA PHE A 181 -11.22 -8.69 7.97
C PHE A 181 -11.19 -10.22 7.93
N ILE A 182 -11.26 -10.77 6.72
CA ILE A 182 -11.06 -12.18 6.45
C ILE A 182 -9.89 -12.40 5.48
N ASP A 183 -8.97 -13.31 5.83
CA ASP A 183 -7.95 -13.77 4.90
C ASP A 183 -8.61 -14.55 3.75
N ALA A 184 -8.66 -13.94 2.57
CA ALA A 184 -9.29 -14.49 1.38
C ALA A 184 -8.26 -15.10 0.40
N SER A 185 -6.96 -15.07 0.74
CA SER A 185 -5.85 -15.33 -0.19
C SER A 185 -5.96 -16.65 -0.94
N MET A 186 -6.44 -17.70 -0.27
CA MET A 186 -6.59 -19.03 -0.88
C MET A 186 -7.75 -19.08 -1.89
N ASN A 187 -8.86 -18.41 -1.60
CA ASN A 187 -10.08 -18.48 -2.40
C ASN A 187 -10.06 -17.49 -3.58
N THR A 188 -9.25 -16.44 -3.49
CA THR A 188 -9.07 -15.44 -4.54
C THR A 188 -7.92 -15.78 -5.49
N GLY A 189 -7.13 -16.83 -5.22
CA GLY A 189 -6.01 -17.26 -6.07
C GLY A 189 -4.67 -16.57 -5.77
N MET A 190 -4.64 -15.63 -4.82
CA MET A 190 -3.43 -14.89 -4.41
C MET A 190 -2.36 -15.76 -3.73
N ALA A 191 -2.79 -16.78 -2.97
CA ALA A 191 -1.88 -17.51 -2.11
C ALA A 191 -0.88 -18.37 -2.89
N ALA A 192 -1.35 -19.14 -3.87
CA ALA A 192 -0.53 -20.15 -4.54
C ALA A 192 0.60 -19.54 -5.40
N SER A 193 0.32 -18.41 -6.08
CA SER A 193 1.29 -17.72 -6.94
C SER A 193 2.40 -17.02 -6.15
N SER A 194 2.13 -16.61 -4.91
CA SER A 194 3.10 -15.85 -4.10
C SER A 194 4.05 -16.73 -3.29
N LEU A 195 3.66 -17.95 -2.91
CA LEU A 195 4.47 -18.88 -2.09
C LEU A 195 5.96 -19.02 -2.50
N PRO A 196 6.32 -19.09 -3.79
CA PRO A 196 7.72 -19.25 -4.20
C PRO A 196 8.57 -17.96 -4.10
N HIS A 197 7.95 -16.81 -3.86
CA HIS A 197 8.55 -15.49 -4.01
C HIS A 197 8.66 -14.77 -2.66
N THR A 198 9.66 -13.90 -2.55
CA THR A 198 9.76 -12.94 -1.44
C THR A 198 9.33 -11.58 -1.97
N GLY A 199 8.15 -11.13 -1.59
CA GLY A 199 7.55 -9.88 -2.05
C GLY A 199 7.87 -8.69 -1.14
N PHE A 200 8.23 -7.56 -1.74
CA PHE A 200 8.45 -6.27 -1.07
C PHE A 200 7.39 -5.26 -1.55
N GLY A 201 7.74 -4.28 -2.37
CA GLY A 201 6.82 -3.25 -2.83
C GLY A 201 5.65 -3.85 -3.60
N THR A 202 4.47 -3.28 -3.38
CA THR A 202 3.24 -3.66 -4.06
C THR A 202 2.39 -2.44 -4.36
N VAL A 203 1.69 -2.44 -5.48
CA VAL A 203 0.77 -1.36 -5.88
C VAL A 203 -0.52 -1.95 -6.43
N LEU A 204 -1.63 -1.24 -6.21
CA LEU A 204 -2.90 -1.50 -6.89
C LEU A 204 -2.93 -0.71 -8.20
N ILE A 205 -3.26 -1.35 -9.30
CA ILE A 205 -3.24 -0.75 -10.64
C ILE A 205 -4.41 -1.30 -11.45
N ASP A 206 -5.07 -0.46 -12.24
CA ASP A 206 -6.00 -0.92 -13.27
C ASP A 206 -5.21 -0.94 -14.60
N VAL A 207 -4.65 -2.09 -14.97
CA VAL A 207 -3.60 -2.14 -16.01
C VAL A 207 -4.16 -2.07 -17.44
N ASP A 208 -5.41 -2.51 -17.60
CA ASP A 208 -6.13 -2.57 -18.86
C ASP A 208 -7.38 -1.69 -18.89
N ASN A 209 -7.56 -0.82 -17.89
CA ASN A 209 -8.63 0.17 -17.77
C ASN A 209 -10.03 -0.45 -17.76
N ASP A 210 -10.20 -1.67 -17.25
CA ASP A 210 -11.49 -2.34 -17.13
C ASP A 210 -12.29 -1.91 -15.87
N GLY A 211 -11.66 -1.17 -14.96
CA GLY A 211 -12.23 -0.67 -13.71
C GLY A 211 -11.90 -1.52 -12.48
N ALA A 212 -11.36 -2.73 -12.65
CA ALA A 212 -10.91 -3.59 -11.57
C ALA A 212 -9.48 -3.23 -11.14
N LEU A 213 -9.20 -3.31 -9.84
CA LEU A 213 -7.83 -3.15 -9.33
C LEU A 213 -7.09 -4.49 -9.41
N ASP A 214 -6.03 -4.51 -10.19
CA ASP A 214 -5.00 -5.54 -10.26
C ASP A 214 -3.90 -5.30 -9.22
N VAL A 215 -3.03 -6.29 -9.05
CA VAL A 215 -1.92 -6.24 -8.10
C VAL A 215 -0.59 -6.46 -8.81
N VAL A 216 0.39 -5.61 -8.50
CA VAL A 216 1.78 -5.78 -8.94
C VAL A 216 2.70 -5.92 -7.74
N VAL A 217 3.58 -6.93 -7.75
CA VAL A 217 4.51 -7.22 -6.65
C VAL A 217 5.96 -7.20 -7.10
N ALA A 218 6.79 -6.42 -6.41
CA ALA A 218 8.24 -6.40 -6.55
C ALA A 218 8.84 -7.55 -5.74
N ASN A 219 9.52 -8.48 -6.40
CA ASN A 219 10.12 -9.63 -5.75
C ASN A 219 11.65 -9.56 -5.72
N GLY A 220 12.22 -10.03 -4.62
CA GLY A 220 13.65 -10.14 -4.47
C GLY A 220 14.00 -10.75 -3.12
N GLU A 221 14.67 -11.89 -3.14
CA GLU A 221 14.89 -12.71 -1.97
C GLU A 221 15.85 -12.05 -0.95
N VAL A 222 15.76 -12.44 0.31
CA VAL A 222 16.69 -12.02 1.38
C VAL A 222 17.59 -13.16 1.85
N ARG A 223 17.26 -14.41 1.47
CA ARG A 223 18.06 -15.61 1.70
C ARG A 223 18.75 -16.10 0.43
N VAL A 224 19.95 -16.64 0.56
CA VAL A 224 20.70 -17.15 -0.61
C VAL A 224 19.92 -18.23 -1.36
N ILE A 225 19.77 -18.05 -2.67
CA ILE A 225 19.18 -19.02 -3.60
C ILE A 225 20.30 -19.92 -4.14
N GLU A 226 20.37 -21.16 -3.65
CA GLU A 226 21.45 -22.11 -3.99
C GLU A 226 21.57 -22.39 -5.49
N ALA A 227 20.47 -22.42 -6.23
CA ALA A 227 20.51 -22.60 -7.68
C ALA A 227 21.27 -21.46 -8.40
N GLN A 228 21.16 -20.22 -7.91
CA GLN A 228 21.89 -19.08 -8.46
C GLN A 228 23.37 -19.11 -8.05
N VAL A 229 23.68 -19.58 -6.84
CA VAL A 229 25.07 -19.83 -6.43
C VAL A 229 25.74 -20.84 -7.37
N GLN A 230 25.06 -21.95 -7.67
CA GLN A 230 25.56 -22.98 -8.59
C GLN A 230 25.74 -22.46 -10.02
N ALA A 231 24.89 -21.51 -10.44
CA ALA A 231 25.03 -20.81 -11.71
C ALA A 231 26.12 -19.72 -11.70
N GLY A 232 26.80 -19.49 -10.57
CA GLY A 232 27.86 -18.50 -10.44
C GLY A 232 27.36 -17.06 -10.32
N ASP A 233 26.11 -16.84 -9.89
CA ASP A 233 25.57 -15.49 -9.70
C ASP A 233 26.25 -14.81 -8.50
N PRO A 234 26.84 -13.61 -8.67
CA PRO A 234 27.47 -12.88 -7.58
C PRO A 234 26.47 -12.33 -6.55
N LEU A 235 25.18 -12.23 -6.90
CA LEU A 235 24.10 -11.77 -6.03
C LEU A 235 22.93 -12.76 -6.12
N PRO A 236 23.02 -13.92 -5.46
CA PRO A 236 22.10 -15.05 -5.61
C PRO A 236 20.78 -14.85 -4.83
N LEU A 237 20.12 -13.72 -5.08
CA LEU A 237 18.90 -13.26 -4.40
C LEU A 237 17.80 -12.86 -5.40
N LYS A 238 18.03 -13.07 -6.69
CA LYS A 238 17.22 -12.45 -7.74
C LYS A 238 15.92 -13.21 -7.96
N GLN A 239 14.80 -12.52 -8.10
CA GLN A 239 13.50 -13.10 -8.43
C GLN A 239 12.80 -12.26 -9.51
N SER A 240 11.81 -12.85 -10.16
CA SER A 240 10.93 -12.17 -11.12
C SER A 240 9.78 -11.48 -10.39
N ASN A 241 9.40 -10.28 -10.84
CA ASN A 241 8.24 -9.55 -10.33
C ASN A 241 6.93 -10.18 -10.80
N GLN A 242 5.82 -9.84 -10.15
CA GLN A 242 4.51 -10.41 -10.46
C GLN A 242 3.47 -9.36 -10.88
N LEU A 243 2.66 -9.69 -11.87
CA LEU A 243 1.41 -9.00 -12.22
C LEU A 243 0.25 -10.00 -12.08
N LEU A 244 -0.71 -9.66 -11.23
CA LEU A 244 -1.90 -10.45 -10.95
C LEU A 244 -3.14 -9.68 -11.37
N ILE A 245 -3.85 -10.17 -12.40
CA ILE A 245 -5.05 -9.52 -12.94
C ILE A 245 -6.28 -9.95 -12.17
N ASN A 246 -7.11 -8.99 -11.80
CA ASN A 246 -8.40 -9.21 -11.17
C ASN A 246 -9.48 -9.46 -12.24
N ASP A 247 -10.32 -10.47 -12.06
CA ASP A 247 -11.43 -10.76 -12.99
C ASP A 247 -12.66 -9.85 -12.80
N GLY A 248 -12.53 -8.80 -11.98
CA GLY A 248 -13.61 -7.89 -11.58
C GLY A 248 -14.56 -8.48 -10.53
N LEU A 249 -14.30 -9.70 -10.05
CA LEU A 249 -15.08 -10.38 -9.00
C LEU A 249 -14.18 -10.74 -7.80
N GLY A 250 -13.03 -10.09 -7.66
CA GLY A 250 -12.08 -10.30 -6.58
C GLY A 250 -11.24 -11.58 -6.71
N ARG A 251 -11.16 -12.19 -7.91
CA ARG A 251 -10.24 -13.31 -8.16
C ARG A 251 -9.08 -12.90 -9.05
N PHE A 252 -7.90 -13.35 -8.67
CA PHE A 252 -6.63 -12.93 -9.23
C PHE A 252 -5.95 -14.05 -9.99
N GLN A 253 -5.44 -13.72 -11.17
CA GLN A 253 -4.64 -14.61 -12.00
C GLN A 253 -3.23 -14.03 -12.22
N ASP A 254 -2.20 -14.82 -11.91
CA ASP A 254 -0.82 -14.45 -12.25
C ASP A 254 -0.62 -14.52 -13.78
N VAL A 255 -0.45 -13.35 -14.40
CA VAL A 255 -0.16 -13.19 -15.83
C VAL A 255 1.22 -12.60 -16.08
N SER A 256 2.14 -12.70 -15.10
CA SER A 256 3.49 -12.13 -15.17
C SER A 256 4.24 -12.55 -16.45
N HIS A 257 3.93 -13.74 -16.95
CA HIS A 257 4.52 -14.26 -18.18
C HIS A 257 4.09 -13.54 -19.46
N GLN A 258 2.99 -12.79 -19.41
CA GLN A 258 2.41 -12.01 -20.49
C GLN A 258 2.74 -10.51 -20.35
N ALA A 259 3.18 -10.07 -19.18
CA ALA A 259 3.49 -8.68 -18.82
C ALA A 259 4.82 -8.14 -19.42
N GLY A 260 5.36 -8.81 -20.44
CA GLY A 260 6.58 -8.43 -21.13
C GLY A 260 7.87 -8.83 -20.42
N ILE A 261 9.00 -8.46 -21.02
CA ILE A 261 10.33 -8.92 -20.61
C ILE A 261 10.74 -8.41 -19.22
N GLU A 262 10.26 -7.24 -18.80
CA GLU A 262 10.65 -6.64 -17.52
C GLU A 262 10.13 -7.45 -16.32
N PHE A 263 8.96 -8.09 -16.43
CA PHE A 263 8.45 -9.00 -15.40
C PHE A 263 9.17 -10.36 -15.37
N GLN A 264 9.90 -10.70 -16.42
CA GLN A 264 10.70 -11.93 -16.50
C GLN A 264 12.16 -11.73 -16.07
N ARG A 265 12.58 -10.49 -15.81
CA ARG A 265 13.93 -10.23 -15.34
C ARG A 265 14.07 -10.73 -13.91
N LEU A 266 15.19 -11.39 -13.65
CA LEU A 266 15.59 -11.76 -12.31
C LEU A 266 16.39 -10.60 -11.71
N GLU A 267 15.80 -9.91 -10.74
CA GLU A 267 16.42 -8.79 -10.02
C GLU A 267 16.14 -8.88 -8.51
N VAL A 268 16.76 -8.01 -7.74
CA VAL A 268 16.50 -7.88 -6.30
C VAL A 268 15.63 -6.65 -6.09
N SER A 269 14.38 -6.73 -6.57
CA SER A 269 13.42 -5.63 -6.56
C SER A 269 12.98 -5.31 -5.13
N ARG A 270 12.72 -4.03 -4.85
CA ARG A 270 12.32 -3.57 -3.51
C ARG A 270 11.08 -2.70 -3.50
N ALA A 271 11.00 -1.66 -4.30
CA ALA A 271 9.87 -0.73 -4.26
C ALA A 271 9.24 -0.57 -5.63
N PHE A 272 7.91 -0.46 -5.65
CA PHE A 272 7.15 0.09 -6.77
C PHE A 272 6.50 1.40 -6.35
N ALA A 273 6.57 2.40 -7.22
CA ALA A 273 5.72 3.59 -7.19
C ALA A 273 4.88 3.63 -8.46
N LEU A 274 3.60 3.98 -8.32
CA LEU A 274 2.61 4.08 -9.40
C LEU A 274 2.45 5.52 -9.87
N GLY A 275 2.27 5.72 -11.17
CA GLY A 275 1.78 6.98 -11.73
C GLY A 275 1.74 6.94 -13.26
N ASP A 276 0.85 7.68 -13.88
CA ASP A 276 0.81 7.87 -15.34
C ASP A 276 1.74 9.04 -15.71
N VAL A 277 2.96 8.71 -16.13
CA VAL A 277 4.06 9.66 -16.26
C VAL A 277 3.99 10.42 -17.58
N ASP A 278 3.46 9.80 -18.63
CA ASP A 278 3.29 10.44 -19.94
C ASP A 278 1.87 10.96 -20.20
N ASN A 279 0.97 10.84 -19.22
CA ASN A 279 -0.43 11.28 -19.23
C ASN A 279 -1.25 10.65 -20.36
N ASP A 280 -0.97 9.39 -20.66
CA ASP A 280 -1.60 8.65 -21.76
C ASP A 280 -2.81 7.82 -21.34
N GLY A 281 -3.15 7.83 -20.04
CA GLY A 281 -4.29 7.10 -19.50
C GLY A 281 -4.00 5.67 -19.12
N ARG A 282 -2.74 5.23 -19.18
CA ARG A 282 -2.30 3.94 -18.67
C ARG A 282 -1.32 4.20 -17.52
N SER A 283 -1.58 3.57 -16.38
CA SER A 283 -0.69 3.72 -15.23
C SER A 283 0.68 3.09 -15.50
N ASP A 284 1.76 3.83 -15.22
CA ASP A 284 3.14 3.36 -15.30
C ASP A 284 3.70 2.96 -13.92
N LEU A 285 4.85 2.29 -13.93
CA LEU A 285 5.52 1.83 -12.72
C LEU A 285 6.97 2.30 -12.65
N LEU A 286 7.39 2.83 -11.51
CA LEU A 286 8.80 3.04 -11.18
C LEU A 286 9.25 1.95 -10.19
N LEU A 287 10.17 1.09 -10.62
CA LEU A 287 10.78 0.03 -9.81
C LEU A 287 12.16 0.45 -9.30
N THR A 288 12.45 0.12 -8.03
CA THR A 288 13.81 0.21 -7.48
C THR A 288 14.38 -1.17 -7.16
N ASN A 289 15.70 -1.30 -7.35
CA ASN A 289 16.43 -2.55 -7.20
C ASN A 289 17.62 -2.38 -6.25
N ASN A 290 17.84 -3.37 -5.38
CA ASN A 290 19.10 -3.47 -4.65
C ASN A 290 20.21 -3.92 -5.59
N SER A 291 21.33 -3.18 -5.60
CA SER A 291 22.50 -3.45 -6.47
C SER A 291 22.16 -3.55 -7.97
N GLY A 292 21.12 -2.84 -8.41
CA GLY A 292 20.66 -2.77 -9.79
C GLY A 292 20.12 -1.38 -10.15
N PRO A 293 19.75 -1.14 -11.41
CA PRO A 293 19.18 0.14 -11.83
C PRO A 293 17.75 0.30 -11.32
N ALA A 294 17.32 1.55 -11.12
CA ALA A 294 15.89 1.86 -11.13
C ALA A 294 15.35 1.69 -12.56
N ARG A 295 14.08 1.27 -12.69
CA ARG A 295 13.41 1.06 -13.97
C ARG A 295 12.10 1.81 -14.01
N LEU A 296 11.90 2.62 -15.04
CA LEU A 296 10.59 3.15 -15.39
C LEU A 296 9.97 2.23 -16.44
N LEU A 297 8.85 1.60 -16.10
CA LEU A 297 8.10 0.68 -16.94
C LEU A 297 6.87 1.44 -17.43
N LEU A 298 6.89 1.79 -18.72
CA LEU A 298 5.74 2.46 -19.35
C LEU A 298 4.71 1.42 -19.77
N ASN A 299 3.46 1.60 -19.38
CA ASN A 299 2.39 0.69 -19.75
C ASN A 299 2.02 0.88 -21.23
N ARG A 300 2.22 -0.19 -22.01
CA ARG A 300 1.95 -0.26 -23.44
C ARG A 300 0.87 -1.29 -23.77
N SER A 301 -0.02 -1.57 -22.81
CA SER A 301 -1.21 -2.40 -23.04
C SER A 301 -2.00 -1.85 -24.24
N SER A 302 -2.56 -2.75 -25.05
CA SER A 302 -3.33 -2.39 -26.24
C SER A 302 -4.81 -2.15 -25.93
N SER A 303 -5.16 -1.84 -24.68
CA SER A 303 -6.54 -1.66 -24.27
C SER A 303 -7.19 -0.51 -25.04
N ALA A 304 -8.40 -0.76 -25.53
CA ALA A 304 -9.26 0.26 -26.14
C ALA A 304 -10.24 0.85 -25.12
N HIS A 305 -10.15 0.44 -23.85
CA HIS A 305 -11.02 0.93 -22.79
C HIS A 305 -10.76 2.40 -22.50
N HIS A 306 -11.85 3.05 -22.09
CA HIS A 306 -11.87 4.44 -21.67
C HIS A 306 -11.35 4.58 -20.24
N TRP A 307 -10.95 5.79 -19.88
CA TRP A 307 -10.41 6.08 -18.55
C TRP A 307 -10.77 7.49 -18.11
N ILE A 308 -10.59 7.79 -16.82
CA ILE A 308 -10.65 9.16 -16.31
C ILE A 308 -9.54 9.39 -15.29
N GLY A 309 -8.80 10.49 -15.49
CA GLY A 309 -7.77 10.93 -14.55
C GLY A 309 -8.28 12.09 -13.70
N LEU A 310 -8.04 12.04 -12.39
CA LEU A 310 -8.54 13.03 -11.43
C LEU A 310 -7.39 13.54 -10.56
N ARG A 311 -7.17 14.85 -10.56
CA ARG A 311 -6.37 15.54 -9.54
C ARG A 311 -7.32 16.32 -8.64
N VAL A 312 -7.51 15.87 -7.41
CA VAL A 312 -8.44 16.51 -6.47
C VAL A 312 -7.67 17.35 -5.45
N LEU A 313 -8.00 18.64 -5.40
CA LEU A 313 -7.34 19.62 -4.55
C LEU A 313 -8.25 20.08 -3.41
N THR A 314 -7.66 20.25 -2.24
CA THR A 314 -8.25 21.00 -1.11
C THR A 314 -8.53 22.46 -1.50
N PRO A 315 -9.35 23.21 -0.72
CA PRO A 315 -9.56 24.64 -0.97
C PRO A 315 -8.26 25.47 -0.97
N SER A 316 -7.24 24.97 -0.25
CA SER A 316 -5.90 25.56 -0.18
C SER A 316 -5.00 25.28 -1.40
N GLY A 317 -5.43 24.40 -2.31
CA GLY A 317 -4.68 24.02 -3.51
C GLY A 317 -3.67 22.89 -3.34
N ARG A 318 -3.69 22.18 -2.20
CA ARG A 318 -2.91 20.94 -1.97
C ARG A 318 -3.71 19.72 -2.42
N ASP A 319 -3.04 18.65 -2.85
CA ASP A 319 -3.71 17.37 -3.14
C ASP A 319 -4.46 16.87 -1.88
N ALA A 320 -5.70 16.42 -2.07
CA ALA A 320 -6.62 16.08 -0.98
C ALA A 320 -6.38 14.65 -0.45
N LEU A 321 -5.20 14.37 0.09
CA LEU A 321 -4.83 13.03 0.58
C LEU A 321 -5.81 12.52 1.64
N GLY A 322 -6.13 11.23 1.59
CA GLY A 322 -7.11 10.57 2.45
C GLY A 322 -8.57 10.71 1.97
N LEU A 323 -8.84 11.56 0.98
CA LEU A 323 -10.20 11.74 0.45
C LEU A 323 -10.67 10.49 -0.30
N ARG A 324 -11.88 10.03 0.03
CA ARG A 324 -12.56 8.96 -0.68
C ARG A 324 -13.39 9.50 -1.84
N LEU A 325 -13.23 8.89 -3.01
CA LEU A 325 -13.91 9.23 -4.25
C LEU A 325 -14.72 8.04 -4.75
N GLY A 326 -16.00 8.28 -5.05
CA GLY A 326 -16.80 7.41 -5.90
C GLY A 326 -16.74 7.92 -7.34
N ILE A 327 -16.49 7.04 -8.30
CA ILE A 327 -16.45 7.35 -9.73
C ILE A 327 -17.44 6.42 -10.45
N ARG A 328 -18.29 6.95 -11.32
CA ARG A 328 -19.15 6.14 -12.18
C ARG A 328 -19.47 6.83 -13.50
N SER A 329 -19.60 6.05 -14.57
CA SER A 329 -20.31 6.50 -15.78
C SER A 329 -21.81 6.65 -15.48
N ALA A 330 -22.54 7.41 -16.29
CA ALA A 330 -23.96 7.76 -16.08
C ALA A 330 -24.91 6.59 -15.69
N ASN A 331 -24.57 5.35 -16.05
CA ASN A 331 -25.35 4.14 -15.70
C ASN A 331 -24.51 3.02 -15.05
N GLY A 332 -23.28 3.32 -14.64
CA GLY A 332 -22.35 2.34 -14.03
C GLY A 332 -22.53 2.22 -12.52
N SER A 333 -21.98 1.14 -11.96
CA SER A 333 -21.75 1.01 -10.52
C SER A 333 -20.68 2.01 -10.06
N TRP A 334 -20.71 2.36 -8.78
CA TRP A 334 -19.63 3.15 -8.19
C TRP A 334 -18.35 2.31 -8.13
N GLN A 335 -17.26 2.88 -8.62
CA GLN A 335 -15.91 2.44 -8.33
C GLN A 335 -15.32 3.36 -7.27
N TRP A 336 -14.86 2.80 -6.16
CA TRP A 336 -14.29 3.59 -5.07
C TRP A 336 -12.78 3.64 -5.18
N ARG A 337 -12.22 4.85 -4.95
CA ARG A 337 -10.78 5.11 -4.93
C ARG A 337 -10.46 6.10 -3.83
N ARG A 338 -9.22 6.06 -3.33
CA ARG A 338 -8.70 7.03 -2.36
C ARG A 338 -7.65 7.90 -3.04
N VAL A 339 -7.67 9.20 -2.74
CA VAL A 339 -6.55 10.09 -3.06
C VAL A 339 -5.42 9.75 -2.09
N ALA A 340 -4.40 9.03 -2.53
CA ALA A 340 -3.39 8.48 -1.66
C ALA A 340 -2.01 8.50 -2.32
N THR A 341 -0.99 8.75 -1.52
CA THR A 341 0.42 8.56 -1.92
C THR A 341 1.10 7.47 -1.10
N ASP A 342 0.40 6.89 -0.12
CA ASP A 342 0.90 5.85 0.78
C ASP A 342 0.87 4.46 0.15
N GLY A 343 1.33 3.46 0.91
CA GLY A 343 1.42 2.07 0.49
C GLY A 343 2.76 1.69 -0.15
N SER A 344 2.81 0.48 -0.70
CA SER A 344 4.02 -0.19 -1.17
C SER A 344 5.07 -0.37 -0.07
N TYR A 345 6.34 -0.46 -0.46
CA TYR A 345 7.51 -0.55 0.43
C TYR A 345 8.48 0.58 0.11
N LEU A 346 8.65 1.54 1.03
CA LEU A 346 9.60 2.65 0.89
C LEU A 346 9.43 3.48 -0.41
N ALA A 347 8.19 3.65 -0.87
CA ALA A 347 7.83 4.40 -2.07
C ALA A 347 6.65 5.32 -1.79
N ALA A 348 6.39 6.24 -2.71
CA ALA A 348 5.20 7.08 -2.71
C ALA A 348 4.60 7.11 -4.12
N ASN A 349 3.28 6.96 -4.21
CA ASN A 349 2.54 6.96 -5.47
C ASN A 349 2.19 8.39 -5.92
N ASP A 350 1.84 8.54 -7.19
CA ASP A 350 1.18 9.75 -7.69
C ASP A 350 -0.16 9.96 -6.96
N ALA A 351 -0.42 11.19 -6.50
CA ALA A 351 -1.66 11.52 -5.80
C ALA A 351 -2.89 11.57 -6.73
N ARG A 352 -2.68 11.58 -8.05
CA ARG A 352 -3.77 11.58 -9.02
C ARG A 352 -4.41 10.20 -9.08
N VAL A 353 -5.74 10.18 -9.11
CA VAL A 353 -6.53 8.96 -9.22
C VAL A 353 -6.82 8.70 -10.69
N LEU A 354 -6.42 7.53 -11.19
CA LEU A 354 -6.72 7.05 -12.54
C LEU A 354 -7.68 5.86 -12.44
N VAL A 355 -8.76 5.88 -13.21
CA VAL A 355 -9.82 4.86 -13.16
C VAL A 355 -10.18 4.42 -14.57
N GLY A 356 -10.17 3.12 -14.82
CA GLY A 356 -10.73 2.52 -16.03
C GLY A 356 -12.25 2.58 -16.05
N LEU A 357 -12.80 2.83 -17.23
CA LEU A 357 -14.23 2.94 -17.49
C LEU A 357 -14.73 1.79 -18.40
N GLY A 358 -13.86 0.83 -18.72
CA GLY A 358 -14.14 -0.23 -19.67
C GLY A 358 -14.55 0.35 -21.03
N ASP A 359 -15.61 -0.20 -21.63
CA ASP A 359 -16.15 0.26 -22.91
C ASP A 359 -16.97 1.57 -22.83
N SER A 360 -17.14 2.16 -21.65
CA SER A 360 -18.00 3.33 -21.47
C SER A 360 -17.31 4.64 -21.87
N ALA A 361 -17.75 5.22 -22.98
CA ALA A 361 -17.41 6.58 -23.40
C ALA A 361 -18.36 7.65 -22.83
N ASP A 362 -19.24 7.28 -21.90
CA ASP A 362 -20.25 8.17 -21.35
C ASP A 362 -19.63 9.20 -20.41
N ALA A 363 -20.40 10.25 -20.10
CA ALA A 363 -19.98 11.23 -19.12
C ALA A 363 -19.92 10.61 -17.71
N VAL A 364 -18.93 11.06 -16.94
CA VAL A 364 -18.60 10.53 -15.61
C VAL A 364 -19.11 11.46 -14.52
N GLU A 365 -19.67 10.86 -13.48
CA GLU A 365 -19.95 11.48 -12.19
C GLU A 365 -18.86 11.10 -11.19
N VAL A 366 -18.37 12.10 -10.45
CA VAL A 366 -17.44 11.92 -9.33
C VAL A 366 -18.09 12.44 -8.06
N LEU A 367 -18.07 11.63 -7.00
CA LEU A 367 -18.53 11.94 -5.65
C LEU A 367 -17.34 11.95 -4.71
N ALA A 368 -17.01 13.10 -4.12
CA ALA A 368 -16.10 13.18 -2.98
C ALA A 368 -16.89 13.07 -1.67
N VAL A 369 -16.42 12.20 -0.77
CA VAL A 369 -16.97 12.03 0.58
C VAL A 369 -15.90 12.47 1.58
N ARG A 370 -16.24 13.45 2.42
CA ARG A 370 -15.33 13.97 3.46
C ARG A 370 -15.53 13.24 4.79
N SER A 371 -14.53 13.37 5.65
CA SER A 371 -14.50 12.96 7.06
C SER A 371 -15.75 13.37 7.85
N ASP A 372 -16.21 14.62 7.68
CA ASP A 372 -17.44 15.14 8.32
C ASP A 372 -18.75 14.55 7.72
N GLY A 373 -18.64 13.73 6.67
CA GLY A 373 -19.76 13.14 5.94
C GLY A 373 -20.37 14.06 4.88
N SER A 374 -19.83 15.26 4.68
CA SER A 374 -20.26 16.12 3.57
C SER A 374 -19.85 15.53 2.22
N GLU A 375 -20.74 15.71 1.24
CA GLU A 375 -20.57 15.21 -0.12
C GLU A 375 -20.40 16.38 -1.09
N GLN A 376 -19.51 16.21 -2.06
CA GLN A 376 -19.41 17.11 -3.21
C GLN A 376 -19.42 16.29 -4.49
N ARG A 377 -20.19 16.75 -5.49
CA ARG A 377 -20.37 16.07 -6.77
C ARG A 377 -19.87 16.91 -7.93
N TRP A 378 -19.19 16.27 -8.87
CA TRP A 378 -18.90 16.81 -10.19
C TRP A 378 -19.59 15.92 -11.22
N LEU A 379 -20.36 16.55 -12.11
CA LEU A 379 -21.16 15.88 -13.13
C LEU A 379 -20.59 16.16 -14.51
N ASP A 380 -20.98 15.34 -15.47
CA ASP A 380 -20.71 15.52 -16.90
C ASP A 380 -19.21 15.62 -17.25
N LEU A 381 -18.34 14.94 -16.49
CA LEU A 381 -16.91 14.90 -16.77
C LEU A 381 -16.65 14.02 -18.00
N ALA A 382 -15.91 14.55 -18.97
CA ALA A 382 -15.56 13.80 -20.18
C ALA A 382 -14.51 12.71 -19.88
N PRO A 383 -14.64 11.49 -20.41
CA PRO A 383 -13.60 10.47 -20.32
C PRO A 383 -12.36 10.83 -21.16
N ASP A 384 -11.35 9.97 -21.07
CA ASP A 384 -10.08 9.98 -21.82
C ASP A 384 -9.22 11.22 -21.59
N ARG A 385 -9.29 11.77 -20.38
CA ARG A 385 -8.47 12.92 -19.97
C ARG A 385 -8.36 13.08 -18.46
N TYR A 386 -7.40 13.92 -18.08
CA TYR A 386 -7.30 14.44 -16.72
C TYR A 386 -8.22 15.63 -16.47
N HIS A 387 -8.79 15.66 -15.26
CA HIS A 387 -9.52 16.78 -14.69
C HIS A 387 -8.86 17.23 -13.40
N GLU A 388 -8.71 18.55 -13.23
CA GLU A 388 -8.38 19.16 -11.94
C GLU A 388 -9.68 19.58 -11.24
N LEU A 389 -9.95 18.96 -10.10
CA LEU A 389 -11.14 19.21 -9.29
C LEU A 389 -10.73 19.89 -7.99
N ARG A 390 -11.58 20.76 -7.46
CA ARG A 390 -11.31 21.47 -6.21
C ARG A 390 -12.48 21.36 -5.25
N LEU A 391 -12.17 20.94 -4.03
CA LEU A 391 -13.13 20.91 -2.93
C LEU A 391 -13.60 22.33 -2.59
N GLU A 392 -14.91 22.46 -2.40
CA GLU A 392 -15.54 23.65 -1.85
C GLU A 392 -15.19 23.80 -0.37
N ARG A 393 -15.26 25.04 0.14
CA ARG A 393 -14.95 25.34 1.54
C ARG A 393 -16.01 24.86 2.50
#